data_AF-A0A8C6W3N3-F1
#
_entry.id   AF-A0A8C6W3N3-F1
#
_cell.length_a   1.000
_cell.length_b   1.000
_cell.length_c   1.000
_cell.angle_alpha   90.00
_cell.angle_beta   90.00
_cell.angle_gamma   90.00
#
_symmetry.space_group_name_H-M   'P 1'
#
loop_
_entity.id
_entity.type
_entity.pdbx_description
1 polymer ?
#
loop_
_entity_poly.entity_id
_entity_poly.type
_entity_poly.pdbx_seq_one_letter_code
_entity_poly.pdbx_strand_id
1 'polypeptide(L)' 'MAEMQAYRPETPEDPDRLWIWERHVYLDENKRSWLPITLKFRGVEDMLLERLPSEDQ' A
#
# COMPACT_ATOMS: atom_id res chain seq x y z
N MET A 1 27.06 -17.75 14.85
CA MET A 1 25.67 -17.98 14.41
C MET A 1 25.03 -16.61 14.35
N ALA A 2 25.10 -15.96 13.19
CA ALA A 2 24.55 -14.62 13.04
C ALA A 2 23.05 -14.79 12.75
N GLU A 3 22.24 -14.65 13.79
CA GLU A 3 20.81 -14.49 13.65
C GLU A 3 20.60 -13.22 12.83
N MET A 4 20.29 -13.39 11.55
CA MET A 4 19.85 -12.32 10.68
C MET A 4 18.60 -11.77 11.35
N GLN A 5 18.73 -10.64 12.06
CA GLN A 5 17.60 -9.88 12.55
C GLN A 5 16.77 -9.57 11.32
N ALA A 6 15.70 -10.35 11.12
CA ALA A 6 14.69 -10.06 10.12
C ALA A 6 14.25 -8.63 10.41
N TYR A 7 14.66 -7.71 9.55
CA TYR A 7 14.21 -6.34 9.57
C TYR A 7 12.70 -6.41 9.44
N ARG A 8 12.01 -6.37 10.59
CA ARG A 8 10.58 -6.13 10.64
C ARG A 8 10.47 -4.62 10.65
N PRO A 9 10.19 -3.97 9.51
CA PRO A 9 9.82 -2.58 9.57
C PRO A 9 8.65 -2.48 10.57
N GLU A 10 8.74 -1.54 11.51
CA GLU A 10 7.73 -1.32 12.56
C GLU A 10 6.34 -1.03 11.98
N THR A 11 6.28 -0.76 10.68
CA THR A 11 5.08 -0.78 9.86
C THR A 11 5.25 -1.81 8.73
N PRO A 12 4.35 -2.80 8.60
CA PRO A 12 4.37 -3.68 7.44
C PRO A 12 4.29 -2.86 6.15
N GLU A 13 5.03 -3.29 5.12
CA GLU A 13 4.97 -2.66 3.80
C GLU A 13 3.59 -2.85 3.15
N ASP A 14 2.97 -3.99 3.46
CA ASP A 14 1.61 -4.34 3.06
C ASP A 14 0.59 -3.86 4.10
N PRO A 15 -0.46 -3.14 3.68
CA PRO A 15 -1.54 -2.73 4.57
C PRO A 15 -2.42 -3.94 4.97
N ASP A 16 -2.78 -4.08 6.26
CA ASP A 16 -3.72 -5.13 6.70
C ASP A 16 -5.14 -4.81 6.23
N ARG A 17 -5.48 -3.51 6.20
CA ARG A 17 -6.78 -2.99 5.80
C ARG A 17 -6.65 -1.75 4.94
N LEU A 18 -7.47 -1.72 3.88
CA LEU A 18 -7.62 -0.57 2.98
C LEU A 18 -9.08 -0.09 3.02
N TRP A 19 -9.28 1.18 3.34
CA TRP A 19 -10.58 1.85 3.27
C TRP A 19 -10.65 2.73 2.04
N ILE A 20 -11.82 2.76 1.38
CA ILE A 20 -12.09 3.71 0.31
C ILE A 20 -12.33 5.07 0.98
N TRP A 21 -11.40 6.01 0.77
CA TRP A 21 -11.52 7.37 1.29
C TRP A 21 -12.25 8.27 0.28
N GLU A 22 -11.78 8.28 -0.97
CA GLU A 22 -12.37 9.05 -2.07
C GLU A 22 -12.49 8.18 -3.33
N ARG A 23 -13.13 8.72 -4.37
CA ARG A 23 -13.23 8.05 -5.67
C ARG A 23 -11.82 7.89 -6.26
N HIS A 24 -11.30 6.67 -6.17
CA HIS A 24 -9.92 6.30 -6.52
C HIS A 24 -8.85 6.74 -5.50
N VAL A 25 -9.17 6.83 -4.21
CA VAL A 25 -8.17 6.97 -3.14
C VAL A 25 -8.49 5.98 -2.04
N TYR A 26 -7.51 5.16 -1.67
CA TYR A 26 -7.59 4.26 -0.53
C TYR A 26 -6.71 4.79 0.61
N LEU A 27 -7.13 4.57 1.84
CA LEU A 27 -6.33 4.82 3.03
C LEU A 27 -6.04 3.50 3.74
N ASP A 28 -4.83 3.35 4.24
CA ASP A 28 -4.50 2.27 5.18
C ASP A 28 -4.54 2.71 6.65
N GLU A 29 -4.30 1.76 7.55
CA GLU A 29 -4.30 1.92 9.01
C GLU A 29 -3.33 2.98 9.52
N ASN A 30 -2.24 3.22 8.80
CA ASN A 30 -1.24 4.23 9.11
C ASN A 30 -1.57 5.59 8.48
N LYS A 31 -2.80 5.78 7.98
CA LYS A 31 -3.24 6.97 7.25
C LYS A 31 -2.41 7.26 5.99
N ARG A 32 -1.78 6.25 5.38
CA ARG A 32 -1.09 6.46 4.10
C ARG A 32 -2.13 6.35 2.98
N SER A 33 -2.00 7.25 2.03
CA SER A 33 -2.88 7.32 0.88
C SER A 33 -2.34 6.43 -0.23
N TRP A 34 -3.23 5.67 -0.86
CA TRP A 34 -2.92 4.76 -1.95
C TRP A 34 -3.80 5.07 -3.15
N LEU A 35 -3.18 5.22 -4.32
CA LEU A 35 -3.87 5.45 -5.58
C LEU A 35 -4.00 4.13 -6.35
N PRO A 36 -5.22 3.70 -6.73
CA PRO A 36 -5.43 2.55 -7.57
C PRO A 36 -5.13 2.90 -9.03
N ILE A 37 -4.21 2.16 -9.61
CA ILE A 37 -3.87 2.17 -11.02
C ILE A 37 -4.45 0.88 -11.59
N THR A 38 -5.53 0.99 -12.36
CA THR A 38 -6.14 -0.17 -13.01
C THR A 38 -5.27 -0.61 -14.17
N LEU A 39 -4.70 -1.81 -14.05
CA LEU A 39 -3.89 -2.43 -15.09
C LEU A 39 -4.75 -3.47 -15.80
N LYS A 40 -5.00 -3.26 -17.09
CA LYS A 40 -5.72 -4.23 -17.93
C LYS A 40 -4.74 -4.88 -18.87
N PHE A 41 -4.40 -6.14 -18.64
CA PHE A 41 -3.50 -6.88 -19.50
C PHE A 41 -4.10 -8.22 -19.92
N ARG A 42 -4.24 -8.42 -21.24
CA ARG A 42 -4.77 -9.66 -21.86
C ARG A 42 -6.09 -10.17 -21.23
N GLY A 43 -7.00 -9.26 -20.90
CA GLY A 43 -8.32 -9.61 -20.34
C GLY A 43 -8.32 -9.91 -18.84
N VAL A 44 -7.16 -9.82 -18.16
CA VAL A 44 -7.07 -9.75 -16.71
C VAL A 44 -7.13 -8.29 -16.29
N GLU A 45 -8.05 -7.96 -15.38
CA GLU A 45 -8.09 -6.68 -14.69
C GLU A 45 -7.36 -6.83 -13.36
N ASP A 46 -6.25 -6.14 -13.24
CA ASP A 46 -5.42 -6.07 -12.05
C ASP A 46 -5.42 -4.62 -11.53
N MET A 47 -5.06 -4.43 -10.27
CA MET A 47 -5.02 -3.11 -9.65
C MET A 47 -3.73 -2.96 -8.87
N LEU A 48 -2.86 -2.07 -9.35
CA LEU A 48 -1.67 -1.68 -8.64
C LEU A 48 -2.02 -0.51 -7.71
N LEU A 49 -1.67 -0.60 -6.44
CA LEU A 49 -1.84 0.51 -5.49
C LEU A 49 -0.51 1.24 -5.34
N GLU A 50 -0.45 2.49 -5.78
CA GLU A 50 0.72 3.35 -5.58
C GLU A 50 0.59 4.12 -4.27
N ARG A 51 1.53 3.90 -3.34
CA ARG A 51 1.58 4.61 -2.06
C ARG A 51 2.05 6.04 -2.28
N LEU A 52 1.21 7.01 -1.91
CA LEU A 52 1.60 8.41 -1.87
C LEU A 52 2.48 8.68 -0.63
N PRO A 53 3.51 9.54 -0.76
CA PRO A 53 4.24 10.01 0.41
C PRO A 53 3.24 10.74 1.32
N SER A 54 3.12 10.27 2.55
CA SER A 54 2.34 10.98 3.57
C SER A 54 3.13 12.24 3.94
N GLU A 55 2.53 13.42 3.78
CA GLU A 55 3.11 14.71 4.16
C GLU A 55 3.22 14.89 5.70
N ASP A 56 3.60 13.83 6.41
CA ASP A 56 3.94 13.91 7.83
C ASP A 56 5.45 14.12 7.92
N GLN A 57 5.87 15.38 7.69
CA GLN A 57 7.18 15.88 8.08
C GLN A 57 7.08 17.31 8.61
#